data_AF-B9JBV4-F1
#
_entry.id   AF-B9JBV4-F1
#
_cell.length_a   1.000
_cell.length_b   1.000
_cell.length_c   1.000
_cell.angle_alpha   90.00
_cell.angle_beta   90.00
_cell.angle_gamma   90.00
#
_symmetry.space_group_name_H-M   'P 1'
#
loop_
_entity.id
_entity.type
_entity.pdbx_description
1 polymer ?
#
loop_
_entity_poly.entity_id
_entity_poly.type
_entity_poly.pdbx_seq_one_letter_code
_entity_poly.pdbx_strand_id
1 'polypeptide(L)'
;MQMTREQKAKWIVTADGMEAEGYHIPADRLTEMRDSKYEWPMHLCIKTWFDVHDFFPEFEAALEVHGHALDEKALVGAWEWCLKKIEKIPENDAIAREMFPEKFKGGFGMWTVAQMRAVSDEQKKRRLSSETPPQ
;
A
#
# COMPACT_ATOMS: atom_id res chain seq x y z
N MET A 1 -13.13 19.88 -15.28
CA MET A 1 -12.43 20.14 -13.99
C MET A 1 -11.20 19.26 -13.96
N GLN A 2 -10.00 19.85 -13.93
CA GLN A 2 -8.76 19.09 -13.79
C GLN A 2 -8.62 18.69 -12.32
N MET A 3 -8.78 17.40 -12.02
CA MET A 3 -8.35 16.86 -10.73
C MET A 3 -6.83 16.98 -10.66
N THR A 4 -6.31 17.66 -9.65
CA THR A 4 -4.88 17.84 -9.47
C THR A 4 -4.21 16.50 -9.18
N ARG A 5 -3.00 16.30 -9.74
CA ARG A 5 -2.22 15.05 -9.67
C ARG A 5 -1.97 14.51 -8.25
N GLU A 6 -2.16 15.33 -7.22
CA GLU A 6 -2.02 14.97 -5.80
C GLU A 6 -3.09 13.99 -5.28
N GLN A 7 -4.13 13.68 -6.06
CA GLN A 7 -5.23 12.78 -5.64
C GLN A 7 -5.11 11.33 -6.16
N LYS A 8 -4.08 11.00 -6.97
CA LYS A 8 -4.03 9.80 -7.83
C LYS A 8 -3.88 8.42 -7.16
N ALA A 9 -4.11 8.27 -5.86
CA ALA A 9 -4.19 6.94 -5.24
C ALA A 9 -4.90 6.94 -3.88
N LYS A 10 -5.79 7.92 -3.62
CA LYS A 10 -6.55 7.86 -2.37
C LYS A 10 -7.65 6.83 -2.52
N TRP A 11 -7.62 5.82 -1.65
CA TRP A 11 -8.73 4.90 -1.52
C TRP A 11 -9.92 5.64 -0.89
N ILE A 12 -11.10 5.35 -1.40
CA ILE A 12 -12.36 5.96 -0.96
C ILE A 12 -13.35 4.83 -0.74
N VAL A 13 -14.02 4.85 0.43
CA VAL A 13 -15.13 3.94 0.71
C VAL A 13 -16.37 4.45 -0.03
N THR A 14 -16.96 3.60 -0.88
CA THR A 14 -18.16 3.91 -1.66
C THR A 14 -19.38 3.18 -1.08
N ALA A 15 -20.56 3.47 -1.61
CA ALA A 15 -21.80 2.81 -1.18
C ALA A 15 -21.84 1.31 -1.48
N ASP A 16 -21.01 0.83 -2.40
CA ASP A 16 -20.97 -0.54 -2.92
C ASP A 16 -19.61 -1.22 -2.73
N GLY A 17 -18.66 -0.58 -2.02
CA GLY A 17 -17.34 -1.15 -1.77
C GLY A 17 -16.30 -0.09 -1.44
N MET A 18 -15.16 -0.19 -2.12
CA MET A 18 -14.04 0.74 -1.98
C MET A 18 -13.30 0.87 -3.31
N GLU A 19 -12.88 2.08 -3.66
CA GLU A 19 -12.24 2.37 -4.94
C GLU A 19 -11.02 3.30 -4.83
N ALA A 20 -10.11 3.16 -5.78
CA ALA A 20 -9.04 4.10 -6.09
C ALA A 20 -8.97 4.26 -7.61
N GLU A 21 -8.16 5.19 -8.13
CA GLU A 21 -8.10 5.50 -9.58
C GLU A 21 -7.96 4.21 -10.45
N GLY A 22 -9.05 3.84 -11.12
CA GLY A 22 -9.11 2.66 -12.01
C GLY A 22 -9.29 1.29 -11.33
N TYR A 23 -9.49 1.24 -10.02
CA TYR A 23 -9.69 0.02 -9.24
C TYR A 23 -10.89 0.12 -8.32
N HIS A 24 -11.81 -0.83 -8.44
CA HIS A 24 -12.96 -0.96 -7.56
C HIS A 24 -12.98 -2.36 -6.92
N ILE A 25 -13.17 -2.40 -5.61
CA ILE A 25 -13.34 -3.62 -4.81
C ILE A 25 -14.79 -3.62 -4.32
N PRO A 26 -15.65 -4.52 -4.85
CA PRO A 26 -17.01 -4.67 -4.37
C PRO A 26 -17.06 -5.05 -2.87
N ALA A 27 -18.06 -4.56 -2.15
CA ALA A 27 -18.22 -4.77 -0.72
C ALA A 27 -18.24 -6.26 -0.35
N ASP A 28 -18.98 -7.08 -1.10
CA ASP A 28 -19.08 -8.53 -0.91
C ASP A 28 -17.72 -9.24 -1.07
N ARG A 29 -16.78 -8.63 -1.80
CA ARG A 29 -15.44 -9.16 -2.02
C ARG A 29 -14.40 -8.68 -1.01
N LEU A 30 -14.71 -7.68 -0.17
CA LEU A 30 -13.79 -7.19 0.87
C LEU A 30 -13.41 -8.30 1.87
N THR A 31 -14.29 -9.28 2.06
CA THR A 31 -14.08 -10.41 2.98
C THR A 31 -13.42 -11.62 2.33
N GLU A 32 -12.98 -11.53 1.07
CA GLU A 32 -12.26 -12.62 0.41
C GLU A 32 -10.94 -12.92 1.13
N MET A 33 -10.67 -14.20 1.37
CA MET A 33 -9.54 -14.69 2.15
C MET A 33 -8.65 -15.64 1.33
N ARG A 34 -7.33 -15.52 1.50
CA ARG A 34 -6.33 -16.48 1.04
C ARG A 34 -5.31 -16.73 2.14
N ASP A 35 -5.07 -18.00 2.46
CA ASP A 35 -4.11 -18.41 3.49
C ASP A 35 -4.32 -17.68 4.84
N SER A 36 -5.58 -17.57 5.26
CA SER A 36 -6.03 -16.88 6.49
C SER A 36 -5.68 -15.39 6.55
N LYS A 37 -5.56 -14.72 5.39
CA LYS A 37 -5.34 -13.27 5.26
C LYS A 37 -6.32 -12.71 4.23
N TYR A 38 -6.63 -11.43 4.31
CA TYR A 38 -7.44 -10.77 3.30
C TYR A 38 -6.75 -10.81 1.93
N GLU A 39 -7.46 -11.28 0.91
CA GLU A 39 -6.94 -11.47 -0.45
C GLU A 39 -6.55 -10.14 -1.10
N TRP A 40 -7.40 -9.13 -0.97
CA TRP A 40 -7.23 -7.85 -1.66
C TRP A 40 -5.94 -7.10 -1.30
N PRO A 41 -5.61 -6.87 -0.01
CA PRO A 41 -4.32 -6.28 0.33
C PRO A 41 -3.14 -7.08 -0.24
N MET A 42 -3.20 -8.42 -0.21
CA MET A 42 -2.15 -9.25 -0.81
C MET A 42 -2.10 -9.15 -2.35
N HIS A 43 -3.26 -9.05 -3.02
CA HIS A 43 -3.33 -8.89 -4.47
C HIS A 43 -2.78 -7.55 -4.94
N LEU A 44 -2.97 -6.50 -4.14
CA LEU A 44 -2.65 -5.14 -4.53
C LEU A 44 -1.21 -4.73 -4.19
N CYS A 45 -0.63 -5.21 -3.09
CA CYS A 45 0.72 -4.78 -2.71
C CYS A 45 1.86 -5.32 -3.58
N ILE A 46 1.57 -6.18 -4.55
CA ILE A 46 2.52 -6.52 -5.62
C ILE A 46 2.55 -5.46 -6.74
N LYS A 47 1.63 -4.49 -6.73
CA LYS A 47 1.53 -3.43 -7.74
C LYS A 47 2.40 -2.25 -7.32
N THR A 48 3.11 -1.68 -8.29
CA THR A 48 4.04 -0.57 -8.06
C THR A 48 3.35 0.73 -7.66
N TRP A 49 2.05 0.88 -7.91
CA TRP A 49 1.26 2.04 -7.53
C TRP A 49 0.62 1.93 -6.14
N PHE A 50 0.59 0.72 -5.57
CA PHE A 50 -0.07 0.48 -4.28
C PHE A 50 0.77 1.04 -3.14
N ASP A 51 0.12 1.76 -2.23
CA ASP A 51 0.70 2.16 -0.96
C ASP A 51 -0.05 1.47 0.18
N VAL A 52 0.68 0.71 0.99
CA VAL A 52 0.13 -0.03 2.12
C VAL A 52 -0.44 0.91 3.18
N HIS A 53 0.16 2.08 3.36
CA HIS A 53 -0.24 3.06 4.38
C HIS A 53 -1.49 3.85 3.98
N ASP A 54 -1.78 3.94 2.67
CA ASP A 54 -2.99 4.58 2.13
C ASP A 54 -4.14 3.60 1.91
N PHE A 55 -3.91 2.27 2.02
CA PHE A 55 -4.94 1.26 1.75
C PHE A 55 -5.60 0.73 3.01
N PHE A 56 -4.82 0.34 4.02
CA PHE A 56 -5.37 -0.40 5.16
C PHE A 56 -6.33 0.41 6.03
N PRO A 57 -6.10 1.69 6.33
CA PRO A 57 -7.07 2.48 7.09
C PRO A 57 -8.43 2.53 6.38
N GLU A 58 -8.41 2.69 5.06
CA GLU A 58 -9.59 2.76 4.20
C GLU A 58 -10.25 1.40 4.03
N PHE A 59 -9.46 0.32 3.97
CA PHE A 59 -9.96 -1.05 3.91
C PHE A 59 -10.64 -1.47 5.23
N GLU A 60 -10.05 -1.11 6.37
CA GLU A 60 -10.66 -1.30 7.69
C GLU A 60 -11.97 -0.52 7.82
N ALA A 61 -11.97 0.75 7.41
CA ALA A 61 -13.18 1.57 7.36
C ALA A 61 -14.25 0.99 6.41
N ALA A 62 -13.85 0.44 5.26
CA ALA A 62 -14.77 -0.20 4.33
C ALA A 62 -15.43 -1.45 4.94
N LEU A 63 -14.66 -2.28 5.64
CA LEU A 63 -15.22 -3.43 6.36
C LEU A 63 -16.26 -2.99 7.40
N GLU A 64 -15.97 -1.94 8.17
CA GLU A 64 -16.90 -1.38 9.15
C GLU A 64 -18.18 -0.82 8.51
N VAL A 65 -18.04 0.04 7.49
CA VAL A 65 -19.16 0.69 6.80
C VAL A 65 -20.11 -0.32 6.15
N HIS A 66 -19.55 -1.38 5.57
CA HIS A 66 -20.33 -2.44 4.92
C HIS A 66 -20.82 -3.54 5.88
N GLY A 67 -20.59 -3.37 7.19
CA GLY A 67 -21.10 -4.27 8.23
C GLY A 67 -20.40 -5.63 8.26
N HIS A 68 -19.17 -5.71 7.75
CA HIS A 68 -18.36 -6.91 7.82
C HIS A 68 -17.59 -7.00 9.14
N ALA A 69 -17.54 -8.21 9.71
CA ALA A 69 -16.71 -8.45 10.88
C ALA A 69 -15.23 -8.37 10.49
N LEU A 70 -14.49 -7.51 11.18
CA LEU A 70 -13.05 -7.42 11.04
C LEU A 70 -12.38 -8.62 11.73
N ASP A 71 -11.57 -9.37 10.98
CA ASP A 71 -10.62 -10.32 11.54
C ASP A 71 -9.26 -9.61 11.68
N GLU A 72 -8.97 -9.12 12.88
CA GLU A 72 -7.74 -8.41 13.20
C GLU A 72 -6.49 -9.23 12.86
N LYS A 73 -6.53 -10.55 13.08
CA LYS A 73 -5.39 -11.43 12.81
C LYS A 73 -5.16 -11.55 11.31
N ALA A 74 -6.23 -11.66 10.52
CA ALA A 74 -6.15 -11.65 9.07
C ALA A 74 -5.63 -10.31 8.54
N LEU A 75 -6.05 -9.19 9.12
CA LEU A 75 -5.61 -7.85 8.74
C LEU A 75 -4.13 -7.66 9.03
N VAL A 76 -3.67 -7.95 10.25
CA VAL A 76 -2.25 -7.87 10.62
C VAL A 76 -1.41 -8.80 9.76
N GLY A 77 -1.88 -10.02 9.51
CA GLY A 77 -1.19 -10.97 8.64
C GLY A 77 -1.05 -10.48 7.19
N ALA A 78 -2.08 -9.82 6.66
CA ALA A 78 -2.03 -9.19 5.35
C ALA A 78 -1.06 -8.02 5.32
N TRP A 79 -1.08 -7.15 6.34
CA TRP A 79 -0.16 -6.01 6.48
C TRP A 79 1.31 -6.46 6.46
N GLU A 80 1.67 -7.43 7.31
CA GLU A 80 3.03 -7.98 7.36
C GLU A 80 3.45 -8.62 6.03
N TRP A 81 2.53 -9.27 5.34
CA TRP A 81 2.79 -9.84 4.01
C TRP A 81 3.13 -8.73 3.00
N CYS A 82 2.34 -7.65 3.00
CA CYS A 82 2.58 -6.49 2.14
C CYS A 82 3.96 -5.89 2.40
N LEU A 83 4.31 -5.62 3.66
CA LEU A 83 5.61 -5.04 4.01
C LEU A 83 6.78 -5.91 3.55
N LYS A 84 6.70 -7.23 3.76
CA LYS A 84 7.74 -8.18 3.30
C LYS A 84 7.87 -8.25 1.78
N LYS A 85 6.79 -7.98 1.03
CA LYS A 85 6.83 -7.91 -0.43
C LYS A 85 7.42 -6.59 -0.91
N ILE A 86 6.99 -5.49 -0.32
CA ILE A 86 7.45 -4.13 -0.62
C ILE A 86 8.95 -3.99 -0.38
N GLU A 87 9.50 -4.57 0.69
CA GLU A 87 10.94 -4.61 0.96
C GLU A 87 11.75 -5.29 -0.16
N LYS A 88 11.16 -6.27 -0.84
CA LYS A 88 11.83 -7.05 -1.90
C LYS A 88 11.69 -6.42 -3.29
N ILE A 89 11.01 -5.28 -3.41
CA ILE A 89 10.90 -4.55 -4.67
C ILE A 89 12.25 -3.87 -4.95
N PRO A 90 12.93 -4.15 -6.08
CA PRO A 90 14.26 -3.59 -6.37
C PRO A 90 14.33 -2.05 -6.30
N GLU A 91 13.27 -1.37 -6.72
CA GLU A 91 13.17 0.09 -6.66
C GLU A 91 13.16 0.59 -5.21
N ASN A 92 12.48 -0.12 -4.30
CA ASN A 92 12.48 0.22 -2.88
C ASN A 92 13.81 -0.08 -2.23
N ASP A 93 14.48 -1.16 -2.63
CA ASP A 93 15.82 -1.50 -2.16
C ASP A 93 16.85 -0.44 -2.58
N ALA A 94 16.75 0.10 -3.80
CA ALA A 94 17.59 1.21 -4.24
C ALA A 94 17.35 2.49 -3.42
N ILE A 95 16.08 2.88 -3.24
CA ILE A 95 15.70 4.05 -2.43
C ILE A 95 16.13 3.85 -0.97
N ALA A 96 15.93 2.66 -0.41
CA ALA A 96 16.34 2.30 0.94
C ALA A 96 17.85 2.45 1.13
N ARG A 97 18.68 2.03 0.16
CA ARG A 97 20.14 2.21 0.21
C ARG A 97 20.56 3.66 0.15
N GLU A 98 19.83 4.49 -0.59
CA GLU A 98 20.09 5.93 -0.67
C GLU A 98 19.69 6.66 0.62
N MET A 99 18.51 6.33 1.18
CA MET A 99 17.95 7.02 2.36
C MET A 99 18.58 6.55 3.68
N PHE A 100 18.92 5.26 3.78
CA PHE A 100 19.41 4.63 5.01
C PHE A 100 20.69 3.81 4.75
N PRO A 101 21.76 4.41 4.20
CA PRO A 101 22.98 3.69 3.80
C PRO A 101 23.65 2.97 4.97
N GLU A 102 23.51 3.45 6.20
CA GLU A 102 24.01 2.81 7.42
C GLU A 102 23.41 1.44 7.71
N LYS A 103 22.16 1.19 7.29
CA LYS A 103 21.49 -0.12 7.44
C LYS A 103 22.17 -1.20 6.59
N PHE A 104 22.87 -0.81 5.53
CA PHE A 104 23.53 -1.71 4.59
C PHE A 104 25.04 -1.87 4.86
N LYS A 105 25.62 -1.10 5.78
CA LYS A 105 27.06 -1.16 6.12
C LYS A 105 27.42 -2.28 7.11
N GLY A 106 26.46 -2.81 7.87
CA GLY A 106 26.73 -3.73 8.98
C GLY A 106 26.01 -5.08 8.95
N GLY A 107 25.11 -5.31 7.98
CA GLY A 107 24.32 -6.54 7.90
C GLY A 107 23.30 -6.65 9.04
N PHE A 108 22.02 -6.53 8.70
CA PHE A 108 20.87 -6.64 9.62
C PHE A 108 20.58 -5.40 10.47
N GLY A 109 19.77 -4.50 9.92
CA GLY A 109 19.03 -3.51 10.69
C GLY A 109 17.55 -3.83 10.67
N MET A 110 16.94 -4.00 11.85
CA MET A 110 15.48 -4.07 11.96
C MET A 110 14.87 -2.79 11.39
N TRP A 111 13.94 -2.91 10.45
CA TRP A 111 13.25 -1.78 9.85
C TRP A 111 12.08 -1.36 10.74
N THR A 112 11.96 -0.07 11.04
CA THR A 112 10.76 0.46 11.69
C THR A 112 9.69 0.78 10.65
N VAL A 113 8.42 0.79 11.07
CA VAL A 113 7.30 1.18 10.21
C VAL A 113 7.51 2.59 9.63
N ALA A 114 8.06 3.52 10.41
CA ALA A 114 8.36 4.87 9.95
C ALA A 114 9.42 4.90 8.84
N GLN A 115 10.44 4.03 8.92
CA GLN A 115 11.47 3.91 7.88
C GLN A 115 10.90 3.31 6.60
N MET A 116 10.08 2.26 6.71
CA MET A 116 9.38 1.67 5.55
C MET A 116 8.47 2.68 4.88
N ARG A 117 7.71 3.47 5.67
CA ARG A 117 6.87 4.55 5.17
C ARG A 117 7.68 5.60 4.42
N ALA A 118 8.82 6.02 4.96
CA ALA A 118 9.68 7.01 4.31
C ALA A 118 10.20 6.52 2.94
N VAL A 119 10.54 5.23 2.81
CA VAL A 119 10.93 4.63 1.52
C VAL A 119 9.73 4.63 0.55
N SER A 120 8.54 4.26 1.01
CA SER A 120 7.30 4.29 0.20
C SER A 120 6.97 5.71 -0.28
N ASP A 121 7.01 6.70 0.62
CA ASP A 121 6.75 8.11 0.33
C ASP A 121 7.72 8.66 -0.72
N GLU A 122 9.02 8.33 -0.61
CA GLU A 122 10.03 8.74 -1.57
C GLU A 122 9.84 8.03 -2.93
N GLN A 123 9.47 6.76 -2.93
CA GLN A 123 9.12 6.04 -4.16
C GLN A 123 7.92 6.70 -4.88
N LYS A 124 6.87 7.04 -4.12
CA LYS A 124 5.69 7.76 -4.61
C LYS A 124 6.06 9.12 -5.19
N LYS A 125 6.91 9.88 -4.51
CA LYS A 125 7.41 11.18 -4.99
C LYS A 125 8.20 11.07 -6.29
N ARG A 126 9.06 10.05 -6.43
CA ARG A 126 9.84 9.80 -7.66
C ARG A 126 8.93 9.45 -8.84
N ARG A 127 7.90 8.61 -8.62
CA ARG A 127 6.88 8.31 -9.65
C ARG A 127 6.21 9.59 -10.16
N LEU A 128 5.69 10.40 -9.24
CA LEU A 128 5.01 11.67 -9.56
C LEU A 128 5.92 12.65 -10.31
N SER A 129 7.22 12.63 -10.03
CA SER A 129 8.21 13.49 -10.69
C SER A 129 8.58 12.99 -12.09
N SER A 130 8.65 11.66 -12.30
CA SER A 130 9.00 11.03 -13.58
C SER A 130 7.91 11.11 -14.65
N GLU A 131 6.65 11.35 -14.26
CA GLU A 131 5.53 11.56 -15.19
C GLU A 131 5.41 13.02 -15.70
N THR A 132 6.47 13.81 -15.58
CA THR A 132 6.56 15.10 -16.27
C THR A 132 6.81 14.83 -17.75
N PRO A 133 5.88 15.16 -18.68
CA PRO A 133 6.11 14.90 -20.09
C PRO A 133 7.31 15.73 -20.58
N PRO A 134 8.14 15.21 -21.50
CA PRO A 134 9.08 16.04 -22.22
C PRO A 134 8.28 17.15 -22.91
N GLN A 135 8.72 18.41 -22.68
CA GLN A 135 8.19 19.59 -23.38
C GLN A 135 8.47 19.50 -24.88
#